data_AF-A0A9W8AHG9-F1
#
_entry.id   AF-A0A9W8AHG9-F1
#
_cell.length_a   1.000
_cell.length_b   1.000
_cell.length_c   1.000
_cell.angle_alpha   90.00
_cell.angle_beta   90.00
_cell.angle_gamma   90.00
#
_symmetry.space_group_name_H-M   'P 1'
#
loop_
_entity.id
_entity.type
_entity.pdbx_description
1 polymer ?
#
loop_
_entity_poly.entity_id
_entity_poly.type
_entity_poly.pdbx_seq_one_letter_code
_entity_poly.pdbx_strand_id
1 'polypeptide(L)'
;MTLDREGDQLIYSAVGILNQAIQFVQQPGLTDELYIRSSRLIPGSTIGKHVRHVCDHFRLLLQALPNPGASTEGLEGNPKIEIFYDKRQRQVPTESHTGVAEEQMRELVHTLRQFHEVCLVPLDTVVVVKAQIDSHSEHQISLPSTLRRELWFCTHHAIHHYAMIKTLSIEFEVPVTADFGVAPSTLQYNALQSSTTNE
;
A
#
# COMPACT_ATOMS: atom_id res chain seq x y z
N MET A 1 4.03 22.68 -18.84
CA MET A 1 4.11 21.63 -17.81
C MET A 1 4.04 20.31 -18.55
N THR A 2 5.18 19.65 -18.76
CA THR A 2 5.21 18.32 -19.39
C THR A 2 4.49 17.37 -18.44
N LEU A 3 3.39 16.77 -18.90
CA LEU A 3 2.64 15.79 -18.11
C LEU A 3 3.57 14.60 -17.85
N ASP A 4 3.93 14.35 -16.59
CA ASP A 4 4.69 13.17 -16.17
C ASP A 4 3.77 11.94 -16.24
N ARG A 5 3.62 11.41 -17.47
CA ARG A 5 2.74 10.27 -17.76
C ARG A 5 3.11 9.04 -16.94
N GLU A 6 4.39 8.86 -16.61
CA GLU A 6 4.86 7.75 -15.78
C GLU A 6 4.45 7.94 -14.32
N GLY A 7 4.56 9.18 -13.82
CA GLY A 7 4.07 9.57 -12.49
C GLY A 7 2.56 9.35 -12.33
N ASP A 8 1.78 9.77 -13.33
CA ASP A 8 0.33 9.55 -13.37
C ASP A 8 0.00 8.06 -13.29
N GLN A 9 0.66 7.23 -14.10
CA GLN A 9 0.45 5.78 -14.11
C GLN A 9 0.79 5.13 -12.77
N LEU A 10 1.84 5.59 -12.10
CA LEU A 10 2.22 5.08 -10.79
C LEU A 10 1.14 5.40 -9.73
N ILE A 11 0.61 6.62 -9.73
CA ILE A 11 -0.47 7.01 -8.82
C ILE A 11 -1.75 6.22 -9.12
N TYR A 12 -2.11 6.05 -10.40
CA TYR A 12 -3.25 5.21 -10.77
C TYR A 12 -3.06 3.76 -10.32
N SER A 13 -1.84 3.22 -10.41
CA SER A 13 -1.53 1.88 -9.90
C SER A 13 -1.69 1.80 -8.38
N ALA A 14 -1.23 2.81 -7.63
CA ALA A 14 -1.40 2.87 -6.18
C ALA A 14 -2.87 2.98 -5.77
N VAL A 15 -3.66 3.79 -6.48
CA VAL A 15 -5.11 3.87 -6.27
C VAL A 15 -5.79 2.55 -6.63
N GLY A 16 -5.37 1.90 -7.71
CA GLY A 16 -5.90 0.61 -8.15
C GLY A 16 -5.67 -0.49 -7.12
N ILE A 17 -4.47 -0.57 -6.54
CA ILE A 17 -4.16 -1.60 -5.53
C ILE A 17 -4.98 -1.41 -4.25
N LEU A 18 -5.17 -0.17 -3.78
CA LEU A 18 -6.04 0.11 -2.64
C LEU A 18 -7.51 -0.21 -2.92
N ASN A 19 -8.00 0.12 -4.13
CA ASN A 19 -9.36 -0.24 -4.53
C ASN A 19 -9.60 -1.75 -4.60
N GLN A 20 -8.57 -2.52 -4.99
CA GLN A 20 -8.65 -3.98 -4.96
C GLN A 20 -8.86 -4.50 -3.53
N ALA A 21 -8.18 -3.95 -2.53
CA ALA A 21 -8.43 -4.31 -1.13
C ALA A 21 -9.77 -3.80 -0.60
N ILE A 22 -10.23 -2.61 -1.01
CA ILE A 22 -11.58 -2.11 -0.69
C ILE A 22 -12.63 -3.12 -1.17
N GLN A 23 -12.56 -3.53 -2.45
CA GLN A 23 -13.50 -4.50 -3.01
C GLN A 23 -13.46 -5.83 -2.25
N PHE A 24 -12.26 -6.29 -1.88
CA PHE A 24 -12.10 -7.52 -1.11
C PHE A 24 -12.70 -7.43 0.30
N VAL A 25 -12.47 -6.34 1.04
CA VAL A 25 -13.01 -6.23 2.41
C VAL A 25 -14.53 -5.98 2.44
N GLN A 26 -15.08 -5.43 1.37
CA GLN A 26 -16.52 -5.20 1.21
C GLN A 26 -17.31 -6.43 0.75
N GLN A 27 -16.62 -7.49 0.32
CA GLN A 27 -17.29 -8.58 -0.36
C GLN A 27 -18.25 -9.34 0.58
N PRO A 28 -19.40 -9.82 0.05
CA PRO A 28 -20.24 -10.74 0.79
C PRO A 28 -19.46 -11.99 1.19
N GLY A 29 -19.50 -12.35 2.47
CA GLY A 29 -18.86 -13.55 3.00
C GLY A 29 -17.55 -13.32 3.76
N LEU A 30 -16.97 -12.11 3.72
CA LEU A 30 -15.92 -11.74 4.66
C LEU A 30 -16.54 -11.07 5.89
N THR A 31 -16.63 -11.80 6.99
CA THR A 31 -17.05 -11.26 8.29
C THR A 31 -15.85 -10.79 9.11
N ASP A 32 -16.09 -9.92 10.10
CA ASP A 32 -15.05 -9.52 11.05
C ASP A 32 -14.45 -10.74 11.79
N GLU A 33 -15.24 -11.79 12.06
CA GLU A 33 -14.76 -13.05 12.63
C GLU A 33 -13.72 -13.75 11.73
N LEU A 34 -14.01 -13.83 10.43
CA LEU A 34 -13.07 -14.39 9.44
C LEU A 34 -11.85 -13.49 9.25
N TYR A 35 -12.05 -12.18 9.30
CA TYR A 35 -11.01 -11.17 9.14
C TYR A 35 -9.94 -11.24 10.24
N ILE A 36 -10.34 -11.53 11.49
CA ILE A 36 -9.44 -11.72 12.63
C ILE A 36 -9.00 -13.16 12.86
N ARG A 37 -9.56 -14.12 12.11
CA ARG A 37 -9.21 -15.54 12.26
C ARG A 37 -7.72 -15.74 12.04
N SER A 38 -7.09 -16.41 12.99
CA SER A 38 -5.67 -16.76 12.90
C SER A 38 -5.47 -17.99 12.02
N SER A 39 -4.51 -17.90 11.12
CA SER A 39 -4.12 -19.01 10.24
C SER A 39 -3.49 -20.14 11.04
N ARG A 40 -3.80 -21.38 10.64
CA ARG A 40 -3.14 -22.61 11.10
C ARG A 40 -1.84 -22.86 10.36
N LEU A 41 -1.73 -22.38 9.12
CA LEU A 41 -0.58 -22.59 8.25
C LEU A 41 0.49 -21.50 8.42
N ILE A 42 0.09 -20.28 8.81
CA ILE A 42 0.96 -19.12 9.00
C ILE A 42 0.73 -18.56 10.42
N PRO A 43 1.43 -19.09 11.45
CA PRO A 43 1.21 -18.71 12.84
C PRO A 43 1.23 -17.20 13.07
N GLY A 44 0.21 -16.69 13.75
CA GLY A 44 0.08 -15.28 14.09
C GLY A 44 -0.41 -14.37 12.94
N SER A 45 -0.64 -14.91 11.74
CA SER A 45 -1.20 -14.18 10.61
C SER A 45 -2.73 -14.19 10.61
N THR A 46 -3.30 -13.04 10.23
CA THR A 46 -4.74 -12.85 9.97
C THR A 46 -4.90 -11.96 8.73
N ILE A 47 -6.06 -12.01 8.09
CA ILE A 47 -6.36 -11.12 6.95
C ILE A 47 -6.25 -9.67 7.40
N GLY A 48 -6.84 -9.32 8.55
CA GLY A 48 -6.83 -7.95 9.04
C GLY A 48 -5.45 -7.41 9.39
N LYS A 49 -4.54 -8.25 9.89
CA LYS A 49 -3.15 -7.84 10.14
C LYS A 49 -2.43 -7.47 8.85
N HIS A 50 -2.68 -8.18 7.75
CA HIS A 50 -2.10 -7.88 6.45
C HIS A 50 -2.70 -6.62 5.84
N VAL A 51 -4.03 -6.46 5.86
CA VAL A 51 -4.69 -5.24 5.37
C VAL A 51 -4.20 -4.01 6.12
N ARG A 52 -4.23 -4.03 7.47
CA ARG A 52 -3.68 -2.95 8.30
C ARG A 52 -2.24 -2.62 7.91
N HIS A 53 -1.42 -3.64 7.64
CA HIS A 53 -0.01 -3.42 7.35
C HIS A 53 0.23 -2.70 6.01
N VAL A 54 -0.62 -2.98 5.02
CA VAL A 54 -0.65 -2.24 3.75
C VAL A 54 -1.12 -0.80 3.99
N CYS A 55 -2.22 -0.60 4.72
CA CYS A 55 -2.71 0.74 5.05
C CYS A 55 -1.64 1.59 5.75
N ASP A 56 -0.93 1.01 6.73
CA ASP A 56 0.15 1.68 7.44
C ASP A 56 1.27 2.17 6.51
N HIS A 57 1.65 1.38 5.49
CA HIS A 57 2.70 1.79 4.55
C HIS A 57 2.28 3.03 3.76
N PHE A 58 1.09 3.00 3.17
CA PHE A 58 0.58 4.17 2.43
C PHE A 58 0.38 5.37 3.34
N ARG A 59 -0.20 5.17 4.53
CA ARG A 59 -0.41 6.23 5.51
C ARG A 59 0.90 6.88 5.93
N LEU A 60 1.91 6.11 6.30
CA LEU A 60 3.20 6.61 6.77
C LEU A 60 3.98 7.33 5.66
N LEU A 61 3.84 6.88 4.40
CA LEU A 61 4.37 7.60 3.25
C LEU A 61 3.69 8.97 3.09
N LEU A 62 2.36 9.01 3.04
CA LEU A 62 1.60 10.23 2.78
C LEU A 62 1.70 11.24 3.93
N GLN A 63 1.76 10.77 5.19
CA GLN A 63 1.95 11.64 6.36
C GLN A 63 3.34 12.28 6.43
N ALA A 64 4.34 11.72 5.76
CA ALA A 64 5.68 12.33 5.68
C ALA A 64 5.72 13.51 4.69
N LEU A 65 4.70 13.65 3.84
CA LEU A 65 4.61 14.72 2.85
C LEU A 65 4.05 16.00 3.50
N PRO A 66 4.47 17.18 3.02
CA PRO A 66 3.90 18.45 3.47
C PRO A 66 2.41 18.53 3.14
N ASN A 67 1.65 19.25 3.97
CA ASN A 67 0.22 19.44 3.75
C ASN A 67 -0.05 20.08 2.38
N PRO A 68 -1.13 19.68 1.68
CA PRO A 68 -1.56 20.34 0.45
C PRO A 68 -1.72 21.85 0.67
N GLY A 69 -1.06 22.66 -0.17
CA GLY A 69 -1.10 24.13 -0.06
C GLY A 69 -0.10 24.76 0.90
N ALA A 70 0.75 23.97 1.58
CA ALA A 70 1.90 24.52 2.28
C ALA A 70 2.88 25.15 1.28
N SER A 71 3.34 26.38 1.56
CA SER A 71 4.34 27.05 0.72
C SER A 71 5.61 26.21 0.66
N THR A 72 6.15 26.03 -0.55
CA THR A 72 7.51 25.50 -0.72
C THR A 72 8.58 26.57 -0.42
N GLU A 73 8.17 27.82 -0.20
CA GLU A 73 9.04 28.91 0.28
C GLU A 73 9.52 28.58 1.70
N GLY A 74 10.84 28.54 1.89
CA GLY A 74 11.48 28.08 3.14
C GLY A 74 12.02 26.64 3.09
N LEU A 75 11.79 25.91 2.00
CA LEU A 75 12.49 24.65 1.70
C LEU A 75 13.87 24.88 1.04
N GLU A 76 14.34 26.14 0.99
CA GLU A 76 15.71 26.49 0.64
C GLU A 76 16.65 25.99 1.75
N GLY A 77 17.05 24.74 1.60
CA GLY A 77 17.72 23.96 2.65
C GLY A 77 17.08 22.58 2.70
N ASN A 78 17.39 21.75 1.69
CA ASN A 78 16.97 20.36 1.48
C ASN A 78 16.12 19.76 2.64
N PRO A 79 14.80 20.03 2.69
CA PRO A 79 13.93 19.48 3.72
C PRO A 79 13.94 17.97 3.56
N LYS A 80 14.61 17.29 4.49
CA LYS A 80 14.75 15.85 4.41
C LYS A 80 13.40 15.23 4.79
N ILE A 81 12.61 14.86 3.79
CA ILE A 81 11.40 14.06 4.00
C ILE A 81 11.86 12.70 4.53
N GLU A 82 11.57 12.43 5.80
CA GLU A 82 11.93 11.19 6.47
C GLU A 82 10.72 10.29 6.64
N ILE A 83 10.81 9.05 6.14
CA ILE A 83 9.73 8.06 6.17
C ILE A 83 10.11 6.97 7.17
N PHE A 84 9.19 6.65 8.07
CA PHE A 84 9.40 5.66 9.15
C PHE A 84 8.37 4.53 9.06
N TYR A 85 8.55 3.58 8.13
CA TYR A 85 7.63 2.45 7.96
C TYR A 85 7.52 1.53 9.19
N ASP A 86 8.48 1.59 10.11
CA ASP A 86 8.45 0.81 11.35
C ASP A 86 7.57 1.41 12.45
N LYS A 87 7.18 2.69 12.34
CA LYS A 87 6.27 3.39 13.28
C LYS A 87 4.80 3.02 13.04
N ARG A 88 4.54 1.71 12.97
CA ARG A 88 3.21 1.13 12.79
C ARG A 88 2.45 1.10 14.09
N GLN A 89 1.15 1.34 14.00
CA GLN A 89 0.25 1.09 15.11
C GLN A 89 -0.21 -0.36 15.07
N ARG A 90 -0.34 -0.99 16.24
CA ARG A 90 -0.80 -2.38 16.39
C ARG A 90 -2.02 -2.38 17.29
N GLN A 91 -2.86 -3.42 17.17
CA GLN A 91 -4.09 -3.54 17.98
C GLN A 91 -5.05 -2.37 17.74
N VAL A 92 -5.11 -1.89 16.50
CA VAL A 92 -5.99 -0.80 16.07
C VAL A 92 -7.23 -1.36 15.38
N PRO A 93 -8.38 -0.64 15.38
CA PRO A 93 -9.62 -1.16 14.81
C PRO A 93 -9.51 -1.63 13.34
N THR A 94 -8.59 -1.08 12.54
CA THR A 94 -8.29 -1.48 11.16
C THR A 94 -7.98 -2.97 11.00
N GLU A 95 -7.30 -3.58 11.98
CA GLU A 95 -6.92 -5.01 11.90
C GLU A 95 -8.03 -5.95 12.39
N SER A 96 -9.14 -5.40 12.89
CA SER A 96 -10.24 -6.17 13.50
C SER A 96 -11.60 -5.95 12.86
N HIS A 97 -11.83 -4.80 12.22
CA HIS A 97 -13.13 -4.45 11.62
C HIS A 97 -12.96 -4.11 10.15
N THR A 98 -13.63 -4.87 9.29
CA THR A 98 -13.64 -4.69 7.83
C THR A 98 -14.11 -3.31 7.42
N GLY A 99 -15.16 -2.78 8.05
CA GLY A 99 -15.68 -1.43 7.78
C GLY A 99 -14.68 -0.32 8.08
N VAL A 100 -13.90 -0.42 9.17
CA VAL A 100 -12.86 0.57 9.50
C VAL A 100 -11.69 0.46 8.52
N ALA A 101 -11.33 -0.76 8.12
CA ALA A 101 -10.30 -0.96 7.10
C ALA A 101 -10.71 -0.35 5.75
N GLU A 102 -11.96 -0.52 5.36
CA GLU A 102 -12.53 0.11 4.16
C GLU A 102 -12.42 1.63 4.22
N GLU A 103 -12.90 2.25 5.30
CA GLU A 103 -12.88 3.70 5.49
C GLU A 103 -11.46 4.26 5.36
N GLN A 104 -10.49 3.64 6.04
CA GLN A 104 -9.09 4.06 5.96
C GLN A 104 -8.52 3.91 4.55
N MET A 105 -8.84 2.84 3.83
CA MET A 105 -8.38 2.69 2.44
C MET A 105 -9.00 3.74 1.53
N ARG A 106 -10.27 4.11 1.73
CA ARG A 106 -10.91 5.20 0.98
C ARG A 106 -10.27 6.55 1.26
N GLU A 107 -9.93 6.82 2.52
CA GLU A 107 -9.19 8.04 2.91
C GLU A 107 -7.82 8.09 2.22
N LEU A 108 -7.09 6.97 2.17
CA LEU A 108 -5.81 6.89 1.47
C LEU A 108 -5.96 7.12 -0.04
N VAL A 109 -6.99 6.53 -0.67
CA VAL A 109 -7.32 6.80 -2.08
C VAL A 109 -7.63 8.28 -2.31
N HIS A 110 -8.40 8.90 -1.43
CA HIS A 110 -8.71 10.33 -1.51
C HIS A 110 -7.44 11.18 -1.40
N THR A 111 -6.59 10.88 -0.42
CA THR A 111 -5.32 11.58 -0.19
C THR A 111 -4.38 11.44 -1.38
N LEU A 112 -4.27 10.27 -1.99
CA LEU A 112 -3.46 10.06 -3.19
C LEU A 112 -3.96 10.87 -4.39
N ARG A 113 -5.28 10.95 -4.58
CA ARG A 113 -5.89 11.77 -5.65
C ARG A 113 -5.66 13.25 -5.41
N GLN A 114 -5.83 13.71 -4.17
CA GLN A 114 -5.50 15.09 -3.82
C GLN A 114 -4.01 15.39 -4.02
N PHE A 115 -3.13 14.49 -3.61
CA PHE A 115 -1.70 14.61 -3.85
C PHE A 115 -1.40 14.79 -5.35
N HIS A 116 -2.06 14.02 -6.21
CA HIS A 116 -1.92 14.12 -7.66
C HIS A 116 -2.40 15.44 -8.25
N GLU A 117 -3.52 15.97 -7.74
CA GLU A 117 -4.16 17.16 -8.31
C GLU A 117 -3.59 18.48 -7.78
N VAL A 118 -3.21 18.55 -6.50
CA VAL A 118 -2.92 19.82 -5.81
C VAL A 118 -1.55 19.87 -5.11
N CYS A 119 -0.84 18.75 -4.95
CA CYS A 119 0.47 18.78 -4.31
C CYS A 119 1.56 19.14 -5.33
N LEU A 120 2.43 20.07 -4.96
CA LEU A 120 3.53 20.54 -5.80
C LEU A 120 4.83 19.77 -5.59
N VAL A 121 4.83 18.73 -4.73
CA VAL A 121 6.03 17.92 -4.47
C VAL A 121 6.25 16.95 -5.64
N PRO A 122 7.35 17.09 -6.41
CA PRO A 122 7.62 16.19 -7.53
C PRO A 122 7.85 14.76 -7.03
N LEU A 123 7.43 13.75 -7.79
CA LEU A 123 7.68 12.35 -7.44
C LEU A 123 9.19 12.02 -7.36
N ASP A 124 10.04 12.73 -8.09
CA ASP A 124 11.49 12.53 -8.02
C ASP A 124 12.16 13.25 -6.84
N THR A 125 11.38 13.84 -5.93
CA THR A 125 11.88 14.39 -4.67
C THR A 125 12.63 13.32 -3.89
N VAL A 126 13.85 13.65 -3.47
CA VAL A 126 14.67 12.79 -2.61
C VAL A 126 14.04 12.69 -1.23
N VAL A 127 13.91 11.46 -0.76
CA VAL A 127 13.41 11.13 0.58
C VAL A 127 14.42 10.22 1.29
N VAL A 128 14.28 10.06 2.59
CA VAL A 128 15.10 9.11 3.36
C VAL A 128 14.22 8.21 4.20
N VAL A 129 14.33 6.91 3.97
CA VAL A 129 13.69 5.90 4.80
C VAL A 129 14.56 5.65 6.03
N LYS A 130 13.94 5.69 7.20
CA LYS A 130 14.55 5.32 8.48
C LYS A 130 14.09 3.92 8.83
N ALA A 131 15.04 2.99 8.86
CA ALA A 131 14.75 1.58 9.05
C ALA A 131 15.42 1.05 10.32
N GLN A 132 14.63 0.33 11.11
CA GLN A 132 15.12 -0.49 12.20
C GLN A 132 15.54 -1.85 11.65
N ILE A 133 16.84 -2.15 11.67
CA ILE A 133 17.39 -3.39 11.10
C ILE A 133 17.82 -4.42 12.14
N ASP A 134 17.84 -4.04 13.41
CA ASP A 134 18.22 -4.91 14.52
C ASP A 134 17.18 -4.78 15.65
N SER A 135 16.68 -5.92 16.13
CA SER A 135 15.71 -5.97 17.24
C SER A 135 16.33 -5.68 18.60
N HIS A 136 17.66 -5.72 18.71
CA HIS A 136 18.40 -5.54 19.96
C HIS A 136 19.10 -4.19 20.07
N SER A 137 18.97 -3.33 19.06
CA SER A 137 19.61 -2.02 19.00
C SER A 137 18.56 -0.95 18.73
N GLU A 138 18.68 0.24 19.34
CA GLU A 138 17.85 1.39 18.98
C GLU A 138 18.38 2.13 17.73
N HIS A 139 19.46 1.64 17.13
CA HIS A 139 20.09 2.28 15.99
C HIS A 139 19.30 2.07 14.69
N GLN A 140 18.81 3.17 14.13
CA GLN A 140 18.19 3.20 12.81
C GLN A 140 19.20 3.57 11.73
N ILE A 141 19.12 2.88 10.59
CA ILE A 141 19.87 3.26 9.40
C ILE A 141 19.07 4.25 8.55
N SER A 142 19.77 5.07 7.78
CA SER A 142 19.17 6.01 6.81
C SER A 142 19.40 5.49 5.39
N LEU A 143 18.32 5.25 4.66
CA LEU A 143 18.33 4.76 3.29
C LEU A 143 17.83 5.86 2.35
N PRO A 144 18.71 6.47 1.52
CA PRO A 144 18.30 7.42 0.50
C PRO A 144 17.36 6.76 -0.52
N SER A 145 16.30 7.47 -0.91
CA SER A 145 15.35 7.03 -1.95
C SER A 145 14.71 8.24 -2.64
N THR A 146 13.68 8.01 -3.44
CA THR A 146 12.81 9.04 -4.01
C THR A 146 11.34 8.75 -3.72
N LEU A 147 10.48 9.77 -3.70
CA LEU A 147 9.04 9.57 -3.50
C LEU A 147 8.43 8.61 -4.55
N ARG A 148 8.88 8.69 -5.81
CA ARG A 148 8.51 7.77 -6.90
C ARG A 148 8.83 6.33 -6.52
N ARG A 149 10.05 6.09 -6.02
CA ARG A 149 10.52 4.75 -5.63
C ARG A 149 9.78 4.21 -4.41
N GLU A 150 9.43 5.07 -3.46
CA GLU A 150 8.70 4.68 -2.24
C GLU A 150 7.20 4.45 -2.51
N LEU A 151 6.57 5.21 -3.39
CA LEU A 151 5.19 4.95 -3.82
C LEU A 151 5.08 3.63 -4.59
N TRP A 152 6.05 3.35 -5.47
CA TRP A 152 6.17 2.04 -6.11
C TRP A 152 6.40 0.92 -5.08
N PHE A 153 7.26 1.15 -4.08
CA PHE A 153 7.48 0.18 -3.00
C PHE A 153 6.19 -0.14 -2.26
N CYS A 154 5.42 0.85 -1.81
CA CYS A 154 4.13 0.62 -1.14
C CYS A 154 3.18 -0.21 -2.01
N THR A 155 3.12 0.09 -3.32
CA THR A 155 2.28 -0.64 -4.28
C THR A 155 2.74 -2.10 -4.45
N HIS A 156 4.03 -2.33 -4.61
CA HIS A 156 4.60 -3.67 -4.72
C HIS A 156 4.45 -4.48 -3.43
N HIS A 157 4.66 -3.83 -2.29
CA HIS A 157 4.49 -4.43 -0.96
C HIS A 157 3.04 -4.83 -0.69
N ALA A 158 2.08 -4.03 -1.16
CA ALA A 158 0.66 -4.38 -1.12
C ALA A 158 0.37 -5.66 -1.91
N ILE A 159 0.90 -5.80 -3.13
CA ILE A 159 0.78 -7.03 -3.94
C ILE A 159 1.29 -8.25 -3.18
N HIS A 160 2.47 -8.15 -2.54
CA HIS A 160 3.02 -9.22 -1.70
C HIS A 160 2.05 -9.62 -0.58
N HIS A 161 1.48 -8.64 0.14
CA HIS A 161 0.53 -8.92 1.20
C HIS A 161 -0.81 -9.46 0.70
N TYR A 162 -1.25 -9.06 -0.49
CA TYR A 162 -2.46 -9.59 -1.09
C TYR A 162 -2.31 -11.04 -1.53
N ALA A 163 -1.10 -11.48 -1.93
CA ALA A 163 -0.82 -12.89 -2.13
C ALA A 163 -0.93 -13.71 -0.83
N MET A 164 -0.50 -13.14 0.31
CA MET A 164 -0.70 -13.77 1.62
C MET A 164 -2.18 -13.81 2.00
N ILE A 165 -2.92 -12.71 1.81
CA ILE A 165 -4.37 -12.66 2.03
C ILE A 165 -5.08 -13.71 1.17
N LYS A 166 -4.71 -13.85 -0.11
CA LYS A 166 -5.28 -14.87 -1.00
C LYS A 166 -5.06 -16.28 -0.47
N THR A 167 -3.91 -16.55 0.12
CA THR A 167 -3.61 -17.84 0.78
C THR A 167 -4.50 -18.07 1.99
N LEU A 168 -4.70 -17.05 2.82
CA LEU A 168 -5.62 -17.09 3.96
C LEU A 168 -7.08 -17.25 3.53
N SER A 169 -7.48 -16.59 2.46
CA SER A 169 -8.83 -16.72 1.90
C SER A 169 -9.12 -18.15 1.47
N ILE A 170 -8.14 -18.84 0.86
CA ILE A 170 -8.27 -20.26 0.51
C ILE A 170 -8.40 -21.11 1.79
N GLU A 171 -7.57 -20.87 2.81
CA GLU A 171 -7.63 -21.60 4.08
C GLU A 171 -8.98 -21.42 4.81
N PHE A 172 -9.54 -20.23 4.76
CA PHE A 172 -10.78 -19.88 5.45
C PHE A 172 -12.03 -20.03 4.59
N GLU A 173 -11.89 -20.55 3.37
CA GLU A 173 -12.97 -20.72 2.40
C GLU A 173 -13.71 -19.40 2.07
N VAL A 174 -12.96 -18.29 2.10
CA VAL A 174 -13.44 -16.96 1.69
C VAL A 174 -13.22 -16.80 0.18
N PRO A 175 -14.25 -16.44 -0.60
CA PRO A 175 -14.09 -16.14 -2.01
C PRO A 175 -13.04 -15.06 -2.26
N VAL A 176 -12.25 -15.23 -3.33
CA VAL A 176 -11.26 -14.23 -3.74
C VAL A 176 -11.07 -14.33 -5.25
N THR A 177 -10.98 -13.19 -5.93
CA THR A 177 -10.84 -13.18 -7.39
C THR A 177 -9.47 -13.69 -7.83
N ALA A 178 -9.41 -14.25 -9.04
CA ALA A 178 -8.17 -14.81 -9.59
C ALA A 178 -7.05 -13.76 -9.67
N ASP A 179 -7.40 -12.50 -9.94
CA ASP A 179 -6.43 -11.41 -10.13
C ASP A 179 -6.08 -10.66 -8.83
N PHE A 180 -6.71 -11.01 -7.69
CA PHE A 180 -6.40 -10.40 -6.40
C PHE A 180 -4.94 -10.65 -6.00
N GLY A 181 -4.18 -9.57 -5.77
CA GLY A 181 -2.77 -9.65 -5.39
C GLY A 181 -1.85 -10.21 -6.46
N VAL A 182 -2.25 -10.19 -7.73
CA VAL A 182 -1.40 -10.60 -8.85
C VAL A 182 -0.66 -9.38 -9.40
N ALA A 183 0.66 -9.52 -9.61
CA ALA A 183 1.47 -8.44 -10.15
C ALA A 183 1.04 -8.07 -11.58
N PRO A 184 1.06 -6.77 -11.97
CA PRO A 184 0.68 -6.34 -13.31
C PRO A 184 1.45 -7.03 -14.44
N SER A 185 2.75 -7.29 -14.24
CA SER A 185 3.57 -8.03 -15.21
C SER A 185 3.08 -9.46 -15.45
N THR A 186 2.60 -10.13 -14.40
CA THR A 186 2.03 -11.47 -14.47
C THR A 186 0.68 -11.45 -15.20
N LEU A 187 -0.18 -10.46 -14.91
CA LEU A 187 -1.45 -10.29 -15.61
C LEU A 187 -1.23 -10.06 -17.11
N GLN A 188 -0.27 -9.20 -17.45
CA GLN A 188 0.10 -8.94 -18.84
C GLN A 188 0.63 -10.20 -19.55
N TYR A 189 1.50 -10.96 -18.89
CA TYR A 189 2.01 -12.23 -19.41
C TYR A 189 0.86 -13.22 -19.67
N ASN A 190 -0.05 -13.41 -18.72
CA ASN A 190 -1.19 -14.32 -18.85
C ASN A 190 -2.17 -13.91 -19.96
N ALA A 191 -2.39 -12.60 -20.14
CA ALA A 191 -3.23 -12.06 -21.20
C ALA A 191 -2.60 -12.33 -22.58
N LEU A 192 -1.29 -12.13 -22.72
CA LEU A 192 -0.56 -12.43 -23.95
C LEU A 192 -0.62 -13.93 -24.28
N GLN A 193 -0.38 -14.81 -23.29
CA GLN A 193 -0.42 -16.26 -23.51
C GLN A 193 -1.82 -16.74 -23.94
N SER A 194 -2.89 -16.26 -23.29
CA SER A 194 -4.28 -16.59 -23.63
C SER A 194 -4.71 -16.13 -25.02
N SER A 195 -4.02 -15.12 -25.58
CA SER A 195 -4.29 -14.60 -26.92
C SER A 195 -3.66 -15.49 -28.00
N THR A 196 -2.47 -16.03 -27.74
CA THR A 196 -1.74 -16.94 -28.65
C THR A 196 -2.31 -18.36 -28.70
N THR A 197 -3.08 -18.82 -27.72
CA THR A 197 -3.71 -20.16 -27.73
C THR A 197 -5.06 -20.20 -28.45
N ASN A 198 -5.62 -19.05 -28.83
CA ASN A 198 -6.89 -18.93 -29.54
C ASN A 198 -6.72 -18.61 -31.05
N GLU A 199 -5.49 -18.64 -31.56
CA GLU A 199 -5.14 -18.62 -32.99
C GLU A 199 -4.64 -20.01 -33.43
#